data_AF-A0AAV1KHL3-F1
#
_entry.id   AF-A0AAV1KHL3-F1
#
_cell.length_a   1.000
_cell.length_b   1.000
_cell.length_c   1.000
_cell.angle_alpha   90.00
_cell.angle_beta   90.00
_cell.angle_gamma   90.00
#
_symmetry.space_group_name_H-M   'P 1'
#
loop_
_entity.id
_entity.type
_entity.pdbx_description
1 polymer ?
#
loop_
_entity_poly.entity_id
_entity_poly.type
_entity_poly.pdbx_seq_one_letter_code
_entity_poly.pdbx_strand_id
1 'polypeptide(L)'
;MKVIRLKKKVQILTALITELETKHLIQGEDSEILSSINVKLKDLVGRQLSKIKKVNLKKKYSPALRSFALTLNYFSPNAYSYVRKTFDTCLPHPRTIPKWYESVNGEAGFTAEAFNILKHKTNSSGKRALCSLMMDDMAIKKHVQWDGNKYHGYVDLGLNDVQKDNSDQASQALVLLLVCHTERWKLPVGFFLIRSMTGEQWASIVQQCLYKCQENGVDVVY
;
A
#
# COMPACT_ATOMS: atom_id res chain seq x y z
N MET A 1 -3.19 15.98 19.18
CA MET A 1 -1.99 15.83 20.06
C MET A 1 -0.70 15.39 19.35
N LYS A 2 -0.67 14.34 18.51
CA LYS A 2 0.56 13.84 17.84
C LYS A 2 1.26 14.87 16.92
N VAL A 3 0.50 15.65 16.16
CA VAL A 3 1.03 16.65 15.20
C VAL A 3 1.76 17.79 15.91
N ILE A 4 1.23 18.26 17.05
CA ILE A 4 1.85 19.32 17.86
C ILE A 4 3.20 18.84 18.41
N ARG A 5 3.27 17.59 18.86
CA ARG A 5 4.50 16.98 19.40
C ARG A 5 5.58 16.82 18.32
N LEU A 6 5.18 16.47 17.09
CA LEU A 6 6.08 16.40 15.94
C LEU A 6 6.63 17.78 15.56
N LYS A 7 5.76 18.81 15.48
CA LYS A 7 6.17 20.19 15.20
C LYS A 7 7.18 20.71 16.23
N LYS A 8 6.93 20.49 17.53
CA LYS A 8 7.88 20.82 18.59
C LYS A 8 9.23 20.11 18.42
N LYS A 9 9.22 18.82 18.06
CA LYS A 9 10.46 18.06 17.87
C LYS A 9 11.27 18.53 16.66
N VAL A 10 10.59 18.91 15.58
CA VAL A 10 11.24 19.50 14.39
C VAL A 10 11.88 20.84 14.75
N GLN A 11 11.17 21.70 15.48
CA GLN A 11 11.70 22.99 15.97
C GLN A 11 12.93 22.83 16.87
N ILE A 12 12.93 21.82 17.76
CA ILE A 12 14.09 21.52 18.62
C ILE A 12 15.29 21.05 17.77
N LEU A 13 15.06 20.22 16.76
CA LEU A 13 16.13 19.73 15.89
C LEU A 13 16.73 20.84 15.03
N THR A 14 15.92 21.76 14.51
CA THR A 14 16.42 22.93 13.77
C THR A 14 17.22 23.85 14.69
N ALA A 15 16.74 24.07 15.93
CA ALA A 15 17.46 24.87 16.91
C ALA A 15 18.81 24.24 17.32
N LEU A 16 18.89 22.91 17.42
CA LEU A 16 20.15 22.21 17.70
C LEU A 16 21.14 22.32 16.54
N ILE A 17 20.68 22.30 15.28
CA ILE A 17 21.55 22.48 14.11
C ILE A 17 22.14 23.90 14.14
N THR A 18 21.30 24.92 14.36
CA THR A 18 21.78 26.31 14.49
C THR A 18 22.75 26.49 15.66
N GLU A 19 22.53 25.80 16.78
CA GLU A 19 23.45 25.85 17.92
C GLU A 19 24.82 25.21 17.58
N LEU A 20 24.84 24.12 16.83
CA LEU A 20 26.08 23.45 16.42
C LEU A 20 26.87 24.25 15.36
N GLU A 21 26.17 24.97 14.48
CA GLU A 21 26.79 25.96 13.57
C GLU A 21 27.43 27.11 14.36
N THR A 22 26.72 27.67 15.35
CA THR A 22 27.26 28.77 16.18
C THR A 22 28.47 28.34 17.01
N LYS A 23 28.61 27.05 17.32
CA LYS A 23 29.77 26.48 18.03
C LYS A 23 30.91 26.08 17.10
N HIS A 24 30.81 26.34 15.79
CA HIS A 24 31.77 25.92 14.75
C HIS A 24 32.08 24.42 14.74
N LEU A 25 31.15 23.59 15.21
CA LEU A 25 31.30 22.13 15.24
C LEU A 25 30.88 21.47 13.92
N ILE A 26 30.25 22.24 13.04
CA ILE A 26 29.84 21.85 11.69
C ILE A 26 30.04 23.05 10.75
N GLN A 27 30.50 22.81 9.52
CA GLN A 27 30.70 23.87 8.52
C GLN A 27 29.43 24.05 7.67
N GLY A 28 29.31 25.20 6.97
CA GLY A 28 28.08 25.60 6.27
C GLY A 28 27.50 24.53 5.33
N GLU A 29 28.36 23.84 4.56
CA GLU A 29 27.93 22.75 3.66
C GLU A 29 27.34 21.55 4.43
N ASP A 30 27.95 21.15 5.55
CA ASP A 30 27.48 20.02 6.36
C ASP A 30 26.11 20.28 6.98
N SER A 31 25.83 21.53 7.37
CA SER A 31 24.55 21.92 7.94
C SER A 31 23.43 21.99 6.89
N GLU A 32 23.73 22.51 5.70
CA GLU A 32 22.83 22.48 4.56
C GLU A 32 22.50 21.04 4.14
N ILE A 33 23.48 20.13 4.18
CA ILE A 33 23.26 18.69 3.95
C ILE A 33 22.34 18.13 5.05
N LEU A 34 22.62 18.35 6.33
CA LEU A 34 21.82 17.79 7.43
C LEU A 34 20.37 18.31 7.46
N SER A 35 20.17 19.57 7.10
CA SER A 35 18.84 20.18 7.00
C SER A 35 18.04 19.65 5.81
N SER A 36 18.71 19.40 4.67
CA SER A 36 18.11 18.89 3.43
C SER A 36 17.90 17.37 3.36
N ILE A 37 18.49 16.58 4.25
CA ILE A 37 18.30 15.12 4.29
C ILE A 37 16.80 14.77 4.36
N ASN A 38 16.33 13.97 3.41
CA ASN A 38 14.95 13.47 3.35
C ASN A 38 14.55 12.79 4.66
N VAL A 39 13.32 13.03 5.14
CA VAL A 39 12.74 12.40 6.34
C VAL A 39 12.90 10.86 6.32
N LYS A 40 12.80 10.22 5.15
CA LYS A 40 13.04 8.78 4.96
C LYS A 40 14.49 8.38 5.29
N LEU A 41 15.45 9.21 4.88
CA LEU A 41 16.87 9.01 5.10
C LEU A 41 17.27 9.32 6.55
N LYS A 42 16.60 10.26 7.24
CA LYS A 42 16.88 10.57 8.65
C LYS A 42 16.76 9.35 9.58
N ASP A 43 15.72 8.51 9.39
CA ASP A 43 15.53 7.29 10.19
C ASP A 43 16.57 6.21 9.84
N LEU A 44 16.94 6.11 8.56
CA LEU A 44 17.96 5.16 8.09
C LEU A 44 19.35 5.53 8.65
N VAL A 45 19.77 6.78 8.48
CA VAL A 45 21.04 7.30 8.99
C VAL A 45 21.07 7.23 10.52
N GLY A 46 19.98 7.58 11.20
CA GLY A 46 19.89 7.46 12.67
C GLY A 46 20.08 6.03 13.17
N ARG A 47 19.58 5.03 12.42
CA ARG A 47 19.82 3.60 12.72
C ARG A 47 21.27 3.21 12.45
N GLN A 48 21.87 3.68 11.37
CA GLN A 48 23.27 3.43 11.06
C GLN A 48 24.20 4.01 12.14
N LEU A 49 23.96 5.26 12.56
CA LEU A 49 24.68 5.89 13.67
C LEU A 49 24.54 5.10 14.98
N SER A 50 23.35 4.57 15.25
CA SER A 50 23.12 3.75 16.44
C SER A 50 23.91 2.44 16.40
N LYS A 51 24.07 1.81 15.22
CA LYS A 51 24.94 0.63 15.05
C LYS A 51 26.41 0.98 15.26
N ILE A 52 26.89 2.08 14.68
CA ILE A 52 28.27 2.55 14.85
C ILE A 52 28.56 2.80 16.34
N LYS A 53 27.64 3.46 17.04
CA LYS A 53 27.74 3.73 18.49
C LYS A 53 27.46 2.51 19.38
N LYS A 54 27.20 1.33 18.81
CA LYS A 54 26.82 0.09 19.52
C LYS A 54 25.63 0.27 20.48
N VAL A 55 24.70 1.15 20.13
CA VAL A 55 23.46 1.40 20.88
C VAL A 55 22.35 0.49 20.35
N ASN A 56 21.52 0.00 21.27
CA ASN A 56 20.36 -0.81 20.92
C ASN A 56 19.42 -0.10 19.94
N LEU A 57 19.09 -0.80 18.84
CA LEU A 57 18.19 -0.28 17.81
C LEU A 57 16.73 -0.34 18.26
N LYS A 58 15.97 0.66 17.83
CA LYS A 58 14.51 0.66 17.99
C LYS A 58 13.91 -0.47 17.15
N LYS A 59 13.15 -1.35 17.82
CA LYS A 59 12.43 -2.46 17.15
C LYS A 59 11.39 -1.94 16.13
N LYS A 60 10.78 -0.79 16.40
CA LYS A 60 9.75 -0.19 15.53
C LYS A 60 10.37 0.68 14.43
N TYR A 61 9.96 0.42 13.20
CA TYR A 61 10.31 1.23 12.01
C TYR A 61 9.33 2.38 11.86
N SER A 62 9.80 3.55 11.42
CA SER A 62 8.91 4.69 11.10
C SER A 62 8.03 4.38 9.88
N PRO A 63 6.84 5.00 9.75
CA PRO A 63 6.00 4.83 8.56
C PRO A 63 6.71 5.18 7.25
N ALA A 64 7.56 6.21 7.27
CA ALA A 64 8.35 6.65 6.13
C ALA A 64 9.37 5.57 5.68
N LEU A 65 10.09 4.98 6.64
CA LEU A 65 11.06 3.91 6.36
C LEU A 65 10.37 2.60 5.97
N ARG A 66 9.20 2.30 6.55
CA ARG A 66 8.36 1.16 6.14
C ARG A 66 7.92 1.30 4.68
N SER A 67 7.37 2.46 4.32
CA SER A 67 6.95 2.76 2.94
C SER A 67 8.13 2.64 1.98
N PHE A 68 9.30 3.20 2.31
CA PHE A 68 10.50 3.06 1.49
C PHE A 68 10.91 1.60 1.29
N ALA A 69 10.98 0.81 2.37
CA ALA A 69 11.36 -0.59 2.31
C ALA A 69 10.38 -1.44 1.49
N LEU A 70 9.07 -1.21 1.65
CA LEU A 70 8.02 -1.87 0.87
C LEU A 70 8.13 -1.52 -0.62
N THR A 71 8.24 -0.24 -0.96
CA THR A 71 8.38 0.21 -2.34
C THR A 71 9.64 -0.34 -3.01
N LEU A 72 10.79 -0.31 -2.31
CA LEU A 72 12.03 -0.83 -2.86
C LEU A 72 11.98 -2.34 -3.09
N ASN A 73 11.41 -3.10 -2.14
CA ASN A 73 11.23 -4.54 -2.29
C ASN A 73 10.23 -4.89 -3.40
N TYR A 74 9.18 -4.09 -3.56
CA TYR A 74 8.21 -4.23 -4.65
C TYR A 74 8.86 -4.05 -6.02
N PHE A 75 9.74 -3.05 -6.19
CA PHE A 75 10.46 -2.85 -7.45
C PHE A 75 11.49 -3.95 -7.72
N SER A 76 12.25 -4.38 -6.71
CA SER A 76 13.17 -5.50 -6.84
C SER A 76 13.62 -6.04 -5.47
N PRO A 77 13.32 -7.31 -5.14
CA PRO A 77 13.85 -7.97 -3.94
C PRO A 77 15.38 -8.04 -3.92
N ASN A 78 16.01 -8.13 -5.09
CA ASN A 78 17.46 -8.14 -5.24
C ASN A 78 18.05 -6.77 -4.94
N ALA A 79 17.46 -5.70 -5.49
CA ALA A 79 17.87 -4.32 -5.17
C ALA A 79 17.67 -4.03 -3.68
N TYR A 80 16.56 -4.46 -3.10
CA TYR A 80 16.32 -4.35 -1.66
C TYR A 80 17.42 -5.05 -0.84
N SER A 81 17.78 -6.28 -1.23
CA SER A 81 18.83 -7.04 -0.55
C SER A 81 20.21 -6.37 -0.67
N TYR A 82 20.53 -5.82 -1.83
CA TYR A 82 21.75 -5.05 -2.06
C TYR A 82 21.81 -3.79 -1.20
N VAL A 83 20.76 -2.95 -1.24
CA VAL A 83 20.68 -1.73 -0.44
C VAL A 83 20.73 -2.07 1.05
N ARG A 84 20.03 -3.10 1.49
CA ARG A 84 20.08 -3.56 2.88
C ARG A 84 21.49 -3.94 3.32
N LYS A 85 22.27 -4.62 2.47
CA LYS A 85 23.67 -4.96 2.76
C LYS A 85 24.54 -3.70 2.81
N THR A 86 24.35 -2.80 1.85
CA THR A 86 25.09 -1.53 1.74
C THR A 86 24.92 -0.64 2.97
N PHE A 87 23.72 -0.59 3.55
CA PHE A 87 23.43 0.18 4.76
C PHE A 87 23.51 -0.66 6.04
N ASP A 88 24.50 -1.54 6.15
CA ASP A 88 24.81 -2.34 7.35
C ASP A 88 23.61 -3.08 7.94
N THR A 89 22.65 -3.54 7.14
CA THR A 89 21.40 -4.17 7.59
C THR A 89 20.51 -3.28 8.48
N CYS A 90 20.51 -1.96 8.26
CA CYS A 90 19.64 -1.00 8.95
C CYS A 90 18.18 -1.07 8.45
N LEU A 91 17.97 -1.61 7.25
CA LEU A 91 16.65 -1.92 6.70
C LEU A 91 16.06 -3.22 7.29
N PRO A 92 14.72 -3.34 7.30
CA PRO A 92 14.02 -4.53 7.78
C PRO A 92 14.57 -5.83 7.18
N HIS A 93 14.45 -6.93 7.92
CA HIS A 93 14.75 -8.23 7.34
C HIS A 93 13.72 -8.55 6.25
N PRO A 94 14.09 -9.20 5.12
CA PRO A 94 13.13 -9.58 4.07
C PRO A 94 11.91 -10.35 4.61
N ARG A 95 12.10 -11.25 5.59
CA ARG A 95 11.00 -11.96 6.30
C ARG A 95 10.00 -11.04 7.03
N THR A 96 10.38 -9.80 7.32
CA THR A 96 9.49 -8.80 7.95
C THR A 96 8.61 -8.11 6.92
N ILE A 97 9.02 -8.07 5.64
CA ILE A 97 8.31 -7.37 4.58
C ILE A 97 6.94 -8.01 4.28
N PRO A 98 6.81 -9.34 4.08
CA PRO A 98 5.50 -9.98 3.88
C PRO A 98 4.50 -9.72 5.02
N LYS A 99 4.98 -9.72 6.27
CA LYS A 99 4.16 -9.43 7.45
C LYS A 99 3.56 -8.02 7.46
N TRP A 100 4.10 -7.10 6.66
CA TRP A 100 3.52 -5.77 6.48
C TRP A 100 2.51 -5.72 5.33
N TYR A 101 2.53 -6.68 4.41
CA TYR A 101 1.48 -6.87 3.40
C TYR A 101 0.26 -7.60 3.97
N GLU A 102 0.46 -8.53 4.92
CA GLU A 102 -0.62 -9.29 5.60
C GLU A 102 -1.71 -8.42 6.26
N SER A 103 -1.46 -7.12 6.49
CA SER A 103 -2.48 -6.24 7.08
C SER A 103 -3.60 -5.82 6.12
N VAL A 104 -3.50 -6.16 4.83
CA VAL A 104 -4.49 -5.80 3.81
C VAL A 104 -5.27 -7.05 3.43
N ASN A 105 -6.58 -6.91 3.31
CA ASN A 105 -7.42 -8.02 2.87
C ASN A 105 -7.14 -8.32 1.39
N GLY A 106 -6.72 -9.54 1.09
CA GLY A 106 -6.40 -10.02 -0.27
C GLY A 106 -7.46 -10.96 -0.85
N GLU A 107 -8.65 -11.00 -0.26
CA GLU A 107 -9.72 -11.92 -0.65
C GLU A 107 -10.45 -11.50 -1.91
N ALA A 108 -11.00 -12.48 -2.63
CA ALA A 108 -11.85 -12.22 -3.79
C ALA A 108 -13.11 -11.47 -3.38
N GLY A 109 -13.57 -10.60 -4.26
CA GLY A 109 -14.66 -9.67 -4.05
C GLY A 109 -14.24 -8.22 -4.22
N PHE A 110 -15.08 -7.34 -3.68
CA PHE A 110 -14.82 -5.91 -3.64
C PHE A 110 -13.81 -5.56 -2.54
N THR A 111 -12.76 -4.84 -2.92
CA THR A 111 -11.69 -4.44 -2.00
C THR A 111 -12.11 -3.19 -1.21
N ALA A 112 -12.42 -3.35 0.08
CA ALA A 112 -12.86 -2.25 0.94
C ALA A 112 -11.84 -1.10 1.01
N GLU A 113 -10.54 -1.42 0.99
CA GLU A 113 -9.44 -0.47 0.98
C GLU A 113 -9.47 0.42 -0.27
N ALA A 114 -9.87 -0.13 -1.43
CA ALA A 114 -10.01 0.65 -2.66
C ALA A 114 -11.10 1.71 -2.51
N PHE A 115 -12.27 1.33 -1.99
CA PHE A 115 -13.37 2.28 -1.74
C PHE A 115 -13.04 3.32 -0.67
N ASN A 116 -12.30 2.95 0.37
CA ASN A 116 -11.79 3.91 1.35
C ASN A 116 -10.85 4.95 0.70
N ILE A 117 -9.98 4.53 -0.24
CA ILE A 117 -9.14 5.45 -1.01
C ILE A 117 -10.00 6.38 -1.86
N LEU A 118 -11.05 5.87 -2.52
CA LEU A 118 -11.98 6.69 -3.30
C LEU A 118 -12.62 7.78 -2.44
N LYS A 119 -13.13 7.41 -1.26
CA LYS A 119 -13.72 8.35 -0.29
C LYS A 119 -12.73 9.43 0.15
N HIS A 120 -11.46 9.06 0.37
CA HIS A 120 -10.43 10.04 0.71
C HIS A 120 -10.11 11.00 -0.45
N LYS A 121 -10.09 10.51 -1.69
CA LYS A 121 -9.86 11.34 -2.89
C LYS A 121 -11.01 12.32 -3.12
N THR A 122 -12.25 11.85 -3.08
CA THR A 122 -13.44 12.70 -3.29
C THR A 122 -13.56 13.77 -2.21
N ASN A 123 -13.29 13.42 -0.94
CA ASN A 123 -13.24 14.39 0.16
C ASN A 123 -12.12 15.42 0.00
N SER A 124 -10.98 15.03 -0.55
CA SER A 124 -9.84 15.94 -0.75
C SER A 124 -10.05 16.88 -1.94
N SER A 125 -10.68 16.42 -3.02
CA SER A 125 -10.98 17.25 -4.19
C SER A 125 -12.21 18.13 -3.99
N GLY A 126 -13.13 17.78 -3.08
CA GLY A 126 -14.41 18.49 -2.88
C GLY A 126 -15.37 18.38 -4.06
N LYS A 127 -15.09 17.49 -5.03
CA LYS A 127 -15.90 17.24 -6.23
C LYS A 127 -16.07 15.74 -6.41
N ARG A 128 -17.17 15.35 -7.07
CA ARG A 128 -17.41 13.96 -7.47
C ARG A 128 -16.43 13.59 -8.58
N ALA A 129 -15.86 12.39 -8.51
CA ALA A 129 -14.94 11.90 -9.53
C ALA A 129 -15.74 11.28 -10.68
N LEU A 130 -15.45 11.68 -11.92
CA LEU A 130 -16.03 11.04 -13.10
C LEU A 130 -15.09 9.91 -13.54
N CYS A 131 -15.62 8.69 -13.60
CA CYS A 131 -14.87 7.50 -13.93
C CYS A 131 -15.55 6.67 -15.02
N SER A 132 -14.77 5.84 -15.70
CA SER A 132 -15.25 4.69 -16.45
C SER A 132 -14.96 3.41 -15.70
N LEU A 133 -15.86 2.44 -15.80
CA LEU A 133 -15.68 1.10 -15.27
C LEU A 133 -15.17 0.19 -16.38
N MET A 134 -13.91 -0.21 -16.27
CA MET A 134 -13.32 -1.23 -17.12
C MET A 134 -13.40 -2.58 -16.42
N MET A 135 -13.67 -3.61 -17.20
CA MET A 135 -13.82 -4.97 -16.70
C MET A 135 -13.23 -5.92 -17.72
N ASP A 136 -12.41 -6.85 -17.23
CA ASP A 136 -11.70 -7.81 -18.09
C ASP A 136 -11.44 -9.11 -17.32
N ASP A 137 -11.42 -10.23 -18.03
CA ASP A 137 -11.14 -11.56 -17.49
C ASP A 137 -9.78 -12.08 -17.93
N MET A 138 -9.05 -12.65 -16.98
CA MET A 138 -7.70 -13.19 -17.22
C MET A 138 -7.69 -14.68 -16.95
N ALA A 139 -7.23 -15.48 -17.92
CA ALA A 139 -7.05 -16.91 -17.70
C ALA A 139 -6.00 -17.17 -16.60
N ILE A 140 -6.36 -18.02 -15.63
CA ILE A 140 -5.48 -18.44 -14.53
C ILE A 140 -5.28 -19.95 -14.57
N LYS A 141 -4.15 -20.40 -14.03
CA LYS A 141 -3.88 -21.83 -13.88
C LYS A 141 -4.83 -22.42 -12.84
N LYS A 142 -5.61 -23.42 -13.25
CA LYS A 142 -6.42 -24.25 -12.34
C LYS A 142 -5.49 -24.95 -11.35
N HIS A 143 -5.53 -24.51 -10.10
CA HIS A 143 -4.72 -25.09 -9.04
C HIS A 143 -5.33 -24.77 -7.69
N VAL A 144 -5.50 -25.79 -6.85
CA VAL A 144 -5.98 -25.64 -5.47
C VAL A 144 -4.79 -25.75 -4.52
N GLN A 145 -4.67 -24.78 -3.61
CA GLN A 145 -3.59 -24.73 -2.64
C GLN A 145 -4.13 -24.44 -1.24
N TRP A 146 -3.60 -25.14 -0.23
CA TRP A 146 -3.85 -24.86 1.18
C TRP A 146 -2.81 -23.85 1.69
N ASP A 147 -3.25 -22.75 2.28
CA ASP A 147 -2.37 -21.71 2.83
C ASP A 147 -2.05 -21.88 4.34
N GLY A 148 -2.59 -22.93 4.97
CA GLY A 148 -2.52 -23.13 6.42
C GLY A 148 -3.83 -22.87 7.15
N ASN A 149 -4.75 -22.13 6.54
CA ASN A 149 -6.03 -21.69 7.12
C ASN A 149 -7.24 -22.04 6.23
N LYS A 150 -7.12 -21.89 4.91
CA LYS A 150 -8.17 -22.22 3.95
C LYS A 150 -7.61 -22.71 2.61
N TYR A 151 -8.48 -23.35 1.83
CA TYR A 151 -8.17 -23.71 0.45
C TYR A 151 -8.45 -22.53 -0.48
N HIS A 152 -7.48 -22.25 -1.35
CA HIS A 152 -7.56 -21.26 -2.42
C HIS A 152 -7.57 -21.97 -3.78
N GLY A 153 -8.16 -21.34 -4.80
CA GLY A 153 -8.19 -21.86 -6.18
C GLY A 153 -9.56 -22.30 -6.68
N TYR A 154 -10.59 -22.17 -5.86
CA TYR A 154 -11.99 -22.37 -6.24
C TYR A 154 -12.61 -21.08 -6.77
N VAL A 155 -13.77 -21.22 -7.41
CA VAL A 155 -14.64 -20.09 -7.77
C VAL A 155 -15.01 -19.32 -6.50
N ASP A 156 -14.79 -18.01 -6.53
CA ASP A 156 -15.06 -17.11 -5.42
C ASP A 156 -15.57 -15.77 -5.96
N LEU A 157 -16.87 -15.54 -5.78
CA LEU A 157 -17.56 -14.32 -6.18
C LEU A 157 -17.61 -13.26 -5.06
N GLY A 158 -16.90 -13.45 -3.95
CA GLY A 158 -16.90 -12.52 -2.82
C GLY A 158 -18.25 -12.40 -2.11
N LEU A 159 -19.12 -13.41 -2.27
CA LEU A 159 -20.41 -13.52 -1.59
C LEU A 159 -20.24 -14.39 -0.34
N ASN A 160 -20.46 -13.79 0.83
CA ASN A 160 -19.97 -14.35 2.09
C ASN A 160 -20.60 -15.67 2.58
N ASP A 161 -21.69 -16.19 2.01
CA ASP A 161 -22.34 -17.37 2.65
C ASP A 161 -23.12 -18.36 1.76
N VAL A 162 -23.29 -18.14 0.45
CA VAL A 162 -24.30 -18.93 -0.31
C VAL A 162 -23.70 -19.90 -1.33
N GLN A 163 -22.41 -19.82 -1.68
CA GLN A 163 -21.80 -20.65 -2.74
C GLN A 163 -20.46 -21.30 -2.38
N LYS A 164 -20.18 -21.55 -1.09
CA LYS A 164 -19.01 -22.36 -0.70
C LYS A 164 -19.10 -23.83 -1.11
N ASP A 165 -20.26 -24.28 -1.57
CA ASP A 165 -20.46 -25.65 -2.07
C ASP A 165 -20.05 -25.83 -3.54
N ASN A 166 -19.64 -24.76 -4.24
CA ASN A 166 -19.04 -24.89 -5.56
C ASN A 166 -17.57 -25.35 -5.42
N SER A 167 -17.39 -26.68 -5.50
CA SER A 167 -16.09 -27.33 -5.63
C SER A 167 -15.37 -27.06 -6.96
N ASP A 168 -15.92 -26.18 -7.79
CA ASP A 168 -15.38 -25.83 -9.09
C ASP A 168 -14.09 -25.02 -8.96
N GLN A 169 -13.05 -25.49 -9.65
CA GLN A 169 -11.78 -24.77 -9.75
C GLN A 169 -11.94 -23.56 -10.67
N ALA A 170 -11.46 -22.41 -10.21
CA ALA A 170 -11.43 -21.20 -11.01
C ALA A 170 -10.46 -21.36 -12.18
N SER A 171 -10.89 -20.91 -13.36
CA SER A 171 -10.06 -20.87 -14.58
C SER A 171 -9.76 -19.46 -15.06
N GLN A 172 -10.47 -18.47 -14.52
CA GLN A 172 -10.31 -17.07 -14.86
C GLN A 172 -10.39 -16.21 -13.60
N ALA A 173 -9.75 -15.04 -13.65
CA ALA A 173 -9.90 -13.98 -12.68
C ALA A 173 -10.51 -12.77 -13.39
N LEU A 174 -11.73 -12.39 -12.98
CA LEU A 174 -12.43 -11.20 -13.44
C LEU A 174 -11.96 -10.00 -12.60
N VAL A 175 -11.49 -8.93 -13.23
CA VAL A 175 -11.01 -7.74 -12.53
C VAL A 175 -11.86 -6.53 -12.93
N LEU A 176 -12.29 -5.76 -11.93
CA LEU A 176 -12.98 -4.48 -12.13
C LEU A 176 -12.01 -3.34 -11.80
N LEU A 177 -11.83 -2.45 -12.78
CA LEU A 177 -10.91 -1.33 -12.72
C LEU A 177 -11.65 -0.02 -12.99
N LEU A 178 -11.58 0.92 -12.04
CA LEU A 178 -12.03 2.28 -12.28
C LEU A 178 -10.93 3.10 -12.92
N VAL A 179 -11.27 3.81 -14.00
CA VAL A 179 -10.40 4.77 -14.66
C VAL A 179 -11.01 6.15 -14.52
N CYS A 180 -10.33 7.04 -13.80
CA CYS A 180 -10.80 8.39 -13.59
C CYS A 180 -10.46 9.29 -14.78
N HIS A 181 -11.40 10.15 -15.17
CA HIS A 181 -11.25 11.16 -16.22
C HIS A 181 -11.00 12.55 -15.65
N THR A 182 -11.61 12.85 -14.50
CA THR A 182 -11.39 14.14 -13.80
C THR A 182 -9.99 14.23 -13.21
N GLU A 183 -9.43 13.10 -12.79
CA GLU A 183 -8.09 12.99 -12.21
C GLU A 183 -7.31 11.87 -12.90
N ARG A 184 -5.99 11.95 -12.90
CA ARG A 184 -5.13 10.94 -13.55
C ARG A 184 -4.83 9.77 -12.62
N TRP A 185 -5.79 8.87 -12.43
CA TRP A 185 -5.55 7.61 -11.75
C TRP A 185 -6.42 6.46 -12.27
N LYS A 186 -5.91 5.25 -12.05
CA LYS A 186 -6.62 3.98 -12.25
C LYS A 186 -6.60 3.22 -10.93
N LEU A 187 -7.70 2.55 -10.58
CA LEU A 187 -7.83 1.84 -9.30
C LEU A 187 -8.60 0.53 -9.48
N PRO A 188 -7.99 -0.64 -9.22
CA PRO A 188 -8.73 -1.89 -9.14
C PRO A 188 -9.63 -1.85 -7.90
N VAL A 189 -10.92 -2.11 -8.08
CA VAL A 189 -11.92 -2.02 -7.01
C VAL A 189 -12.41 -3.39 -6.54
N GLY A 190 -12.14 -4.43 -7.31
CA GLY A 190 -12.41 -5.79 -6.93
C GLY A 190 -11.91 -6.78 -7.97
N PHE A 191 -11.76 -8.01 -7.54
CA PHE A 191 -11.49 -9.13 -8.42
C PHE A 191 -12.29 -10.33 -7.97
N PHE A 192 -12.68 -11.19 -8.91
CA PHE A 192 -13.53 -12.35 -8.66
C PHE A 192 -12.92 -13.56 -9.36
N LEU A 193 -12.91 -14.70 -8.68
CA LEU A 193 -12.40 -15.95 -9.24
C LEU A 193 -13.57 -16.72 -9.87
N ILE A 194 -13.49 -16.98 -11.17
CA ILE A 194 -14.60 -17.54 -11.94
C ILE A 194 -14.14 -18.71 -12.81
N ARG A 195 -15.10 -19.58 -13.15
CA ARG A 195 -14.93 -20.62 -14.18
C ARG A 195 -15.76 -20.31 -15.41
N SER A 196 -17.01 -19.92 -15.17
CA SER A 196 -17.99 -19.43 -16.12
C SER A 196 -18.95 -18.52 -15.37
N MET A 197 -19.52 -17.53 -16.04
CA MET A 197 -20.43 -16.56 -15.43
C MET A 197 -21.68 -16.38 -16.30
N THR A 198 -22.83 -16.37 -15.66
CA THR A 198 -24.12 -16.09 -16.31
C THR A 198 -24.34 -14.58 -16.43
N GLY A 199 -25.09 -14.13 -17.44
CA GLY A 199 -25.39 -12.71 -17.64
C GLY A 199 -26.03 -12.03 -16.41
N GLU A 200 -26.81 -12.78 -15.62
CA GLU A 200 -27.41 -12.30 -14.37
C GLU A 200 -26.36 -12.04 -13.29
N GLN A 201 -25.41 -12.96 -13.11
CA GLN A 201 -24.31 -12.76 -12.15
C GLN A 201 -23.42 -11.57 -12.56
N TRP A 202 -23.16 -11.42 -13.86
CA TRP A 202 -22.47 -10.24 -14.39
C TRP A 202 -23.19 -8.94 -14.05
N ALA A 203 -24.49 -8.86 -14.36
CA ALA A 203 -25.31 -7.68 -14.08
C ALA A 203 -25.32 -7.36 -12.58
N SER A 204 -25.43 -8.38 -11.73
CA SER A 204 -25.41 -8.22 -10.28
C SER A 204 -24.09 -7.62 -9.76
N ILE A 205 -22.94 -8.13 -10.22
CA ILE A 205 -21.62 -7.60 -9.82
C ILE A 205 -21.47 -6.15 -10.27
N VAL A 206 -21.82 -5.85 -11.52
CA VAL A 206 -21.73 -4.48 -12.05
C VAL A 206 -22.63 -3.54 -11.25
N GLN A 207 -23.88 -3.92 -10.98
CA GLN A 207 -24.82 -3.12 -10.21
C GLN A 207 -24.32 -2.84 -8.80
N GLN A 208 -23.76 -3.85 -8.12
CA GLN A 208 -23.14 -3.68 -6.80
C GLN A 208 -21.91 -2.74 -6.86
N CYS A 209 -21.10 -2.85 -7.91
CA CYS A 209 -19.97 -1.96 -8.12
C CYS A 209 -20.42 -0.50 -8.28
N LEU A 210 -21.43 -0.26 -9.13
CA LEU A 210 -21.98 1.08 -9.37
C LEU A 210 -22.55 1.69 -8.08
N TYR A 211 -23.29 0.92 -7.30
CA TYR A 211 -23.81 1.35 -6.00
C TYR A 211 -22.68 1.77 -5.05
N LYS A 212 -21.66 0.92 -4.87
CA LYS A 212 -20.50 1.24 -4.03
C LYS A 212 -19.72 2.44 -4.54
N CYS A 213 -19.62 2.65 -5.85
CA CYS A 213 -18.97 3.83 -6.42
C CYS A 213 -19.75 5.10 -6.07
N GLN A 214 -21.06 5.08 -6.25
CA GLN A 214 -21.94 6.21 -5.98
C GLN A 214 -21.90 6.63 -4.50
N GLU A 215 -21.92 5.66 -3.58
CA GLU A 215 -21.78 5.88 -2.13
C GLU A 215 -20.45 6.57 -1.76
N ASN A 216 -19.39 6.33 -2.53
CA ASN A 216 -18.05 6.89 -2.28
C ASN A 216 -17.78 8.16 -3.10
N GLY A 217 -18.81 8.75 -3.72
CA GLY A 217 -18.71 10.02 -4.45
C GLY A 217 -18.12 9.91 -5.85
N VAL A 218 -18.21 8.72 -6.46
CA VAL A 218 -17.74 8.45 -7.81
C VAL A 218 -18.94 8.26 -8.73
N ASP A 219 -18.96 9.00 -9.84
CA ASP A 219 -19.96 8.86 -10.89
C ASP A 219 -19.34 8.09 -12.06
N VAL A 220 -19.94 6.94 -12.38
CA VAL A 220 -19.51 6.08 -13.48
C VAL A 220 -20.33 6.43 -14.71
N VAL A 221 -19.67 6.86 -15.78
CA VAL A 221 -20.33 7.42 -16.98
C VAL A 221 -20.23 6.49 -18.19
N TYR A 222 -19.24 5.59 -18.21
CA TYR A 222 -19.02 4.60 -19.28
C TYR A 222 -18.53 3.28 -18.72
#